data_AF-A0A412GBQ8-F1
#
_entry.id   AF-A0A412GBQ8-F1
#
_cell.length_a   1.000
_cell.length_b   1.000
_cell.length_c   1.000
_cell.angle_alpha   90.00
_cell.angle_beta   90.00
_cell.angle_gamma   90.00
#
_symmetry.space_group_name_H-M   'P 1'
#
loop_
_entity.id
_entity.type
_entity.pdbx_description
1 polymer ?
#
loop_
_entity_poly.entity_id
_entity_poly.type
_entity_poly.pdbx_seq_one_letter_code
_entity_poly.pdbx_strand_id
1 'polypeptide(L)'
;MKKLSLYISLLCLILTTGACKNKTGGPATASSELTDDALMDTVQRRTFLYFWEGAEPNSGLAPERYHVDGVYPQNDANVVTSGGSGFGIMAILAGIDRGYVTREEGLARMERIVSFLEKADRFHGAYPHWWYGDTGKVKPFGQKDNGGDLVETAFLMQGLLAVHQYYINGNEKEKALAARIDQIWKDVDWNWYRNGDQNVLYWHWSPTYGWEMDFPIHGYNECMIMYILAAASPTHGVPAAVYHDGWAQNGAIVSPHKVEGIELHLRYQGTEAGPLFWAQYSFLGLDPVGLKDEYCPSYFHEMRNLTLVNRAYCIRNPKHYKGFGPDCWGLTASYSVDGYAAHSPNEQDDKGVISPTAALSSIVYTPEYSMQVMRHLYNMGDKVFGPFGFYDAFSETDNWYPQRYLAIDQGPIAVMIENYRTGLLWKLFMSHPDVQAGLTKLGFNTNKQDVRQK
;
A
#
# COMPACT_ATOMS: atom_id res chain seq x y z
N MET A 1 77.25 53.75 45.75
CA MET A 1 77.45 53.86 47.22
C MET A 1 76.74 52.70 47.91
N LYS A 2 77.39 52.15 48.94
CA LYS A 2 77.16 50.84 49.61
C LYS A 2 75.90 50.78 50.52
N LYS A 3 75.54 49.53 50.87
CA LYS A 3 74.64 48.98 51.94
C LYS A 3 73.24 48.57 51.44
N LEU A 4 72.76 47.31 51.45
CA LEU A 4 72.85 46.09 52.29
C LEU A 4 71.94 46.06 53.54
N SER A 5 70.91 45.18 53.53
CA SER A 5 70.34 44.29 54.58
C SER A 5 68.91 43.88 54.15
N LEU A 6 68.46 42.62 53.91
CA LEU A 6 68.57 41.27 54.51
C LEU A 6 67.65 41.00 55.72
N TYR A 7 66.63 40.14 55.53
CA TYR A 7 65.97 39.13 56.41
C TYR A 7 65.08 38.26 55.46
N ILE A 8 65.23 36.95 55.17
CA ILE A 8 65.25 35.69 55.96
C ILE A 8 63.99 35.59 56.85
N SER A 9 63.08 34.60 56.84
CA SER A 9 62.83 33.32 56.13
C SER A 9 61.43 32.83 56.56
N LEU A 10 60.69 32.04 55.76
CA LEU A 10 60.26 30.67 56.14
C LEU A 10 59.53 29.93 54.99
N LEU A 11 59.96 28.70 54.82
CA LEU A 11 59.53 27.65 53.92
C LEU A 11 58.21 27.01 54.40
N CYS A 12 57.32 26.60 53.48
CA CYS A 12 56.61 25.32 53.62
C CYS A 12 56.11 24.81 52.26
N LEU A 13 56.76 23.74 51.83
CA LEU A 13 56.45 22.87 50.70
C LEU A 13 55.49 21.79 51.23
N ILE A 14 54.31 21.62 50.62
CA ILE A 14 53.51 20.39 50.78
C ILE A 14 53.20 19.85 49.39
N LEU A 15 54.00 18.86 48.99
CA LEU A 15 53.68 17.87 47.97
C LEU A 15 52.70 16.87 48.60
N THR A 16 51.52 16.72 48.00
CA THR A 16 50.72 15.50 48.16
C THR A 16 50.41 14.93 46.78
N THR A 17 50.92 13.73 46.57
CA THR A 17 50.65 12.84 45.45
C THR A 17 49.27 12.20 45.63
N GLY A 18 48.40 12.35 44.62
CA GLY A 18 47.05 11.80 44.62
C GLY A 18 46.66 11.30 43.23
N ALA A 19 47.03 10.04 42.98
CA ALA A 19 46.49 9.06 42.04
C ALA A 19 45.62 9.49 40.84
N CYS A 20 46.04 8.98 39.68
CA CYS A 20 45.28 8.84 38.44
C CYS A 20 43.79 8.52 38.63
N LYS A 21 42.93 9.31 37.98
CA LYS A 21 41.78 8.80 37.26
C LYS A 21 41.73 9.48 35.90
N ASN A 22 42.29 8.78 34.90
CA ASN A 22 41.93 8.96 33.51
C ASN A 22 40.41 8.91 33.41
N LYS A 23 39.76 10.06 33.17
CA LYS A 23 38.47 10.03 32.48
C LYS A 23 38.79 9.70 31.03
N THR A 24 38.87 8.41 30.76
CA THR A 24 38.65 7.89 29.42
C THR A 24 37.31 8.44 28.96
N GLY A 25 37.35 9.37 28.00
CA GLY A 25 36.19 9.65 27.17
C GLY A 25 35.83 8.32 26.51
N GLY A 26 34.81 7.65 27.05
CA GLY A 26 34.18 6.57 26.33
C GLY A 26 33.68 7.10 24.98
N PRO A 27 33.69 6.29 23.92
CA PRO A 27 33.02 6.71 22.70
C PRO A 27 31.58 7.03 23.07
N ALA A 28 31.18 8.29 22.90
CA ALA A 28 29.78 8.60 22.80
C ALA A 28 29.30 7.85 21.55
N THR A 29 28.74 6.65 21.73
CA THR A 29 27.90 6.02 20.72
C THR A 29 26.63 6.86 20.63
N ALA A 30 26.76 8.03 20.01
CA ALA A 30 25.64 8.64 19.33
C ALA A 30 25.39 7.75 18.12
N SER A 31 24.58 6.69 18.29
CA SER A 31 23.83 6.18 17.15
C SER A 31 22.96 7.35 16.73
N SER A 32 23.35 8.08 15.70
CA SER A 32 22.49 9.11 15.12
C SER A 32 21.28 8.38 14.55
N GLU A 33 20.20 8.28 15.33
CA GLU A 33 18.92 7.78 14.83
C GLU A 33 18.57 8.57 13.57
N LEU A 34 18.15 7.87 12.51
CA LEU A 34 17.76 8.52 11.25
C LEU A 34 16.68 9.57 11.54
N THR A 35 16.63 10.67 10.81
CA THR A 35 15.44 11.53 10.85
C THR A 35 14.24 10.79 10.26
N ASP A 36 13.00 11.24 10.51
CA ASP A 36 11.81 10.66 9.89
C ASP A 36 11.92 10.66 8.35
N ASP A 37 12.38 11.77 7.77
CA ASP A 37 12.60 11.88 6.32
C ASP A 37 13.64 10.88 5.80
N ALA A 38 14.78 10.74 6.47
CA ALA A 38 15.83 9.80 6.07
C ALA A 38 15.39 8.33 6.21
N LEU A 39 14.58 8.03 7.22
CA LEU A 39 13.98 6.71 7.40
C LEU A 39 12.97 6.43 6.29
N MET A 40 12.05 7.35 6.01
CA MET A 40 11.11 7.22 4.89
C MET A 40 11.82 7.08 3.55
N ASP A 41 12.88 7.85 3.28
CA ASP A 41 13.67 7.71 2.06
C ASP A 41 14.29 6.31 1.94
N THR A 42 14.81 5.77 3.04
CA THR A 42 15.42 4.44 3.07
C THR A 42 14.37 3.35 2.82
N VAL A 43 13.25 3.40 3.53
CA VAL A 43 12.15 2.43 3.39
C VAL A 43 11.54 2.52 2.00
N GLN A 44 11.23 3.71 1.52
CA GLN A 44 10.61 3.93 0.21
C GLN A 44 11.54 3.47 -0.92
N ARG A 45 12.83 3.79 -0.87
CA ARG A 45 13.80 3.37 -1.89
C ARG A 45 13.95 1.85 -1.93
N ARG A 46 14.10 1.17 -0.79
CA ARG A 46 14.21 -0.30 -0.78
C ARG A 46 12.92 -0.97 -1.23
N THR A 47 11.77 -0.46 -0.81
CA THR A 47 10.47 -0.99 -1.23
C THR A 47 10.26 -0.83 -2.74
N PHE A 48 10.67 0.31 -3.31
CA PHE A 48 10.69 0.52 -4.77
C PHE A 48 11.52 -0.54 -5.51
N LEU A 49 12.63 -1.03 -4.94
CA LEU A 49 13.46 -2.06 -5.59
C LEU A 49 12.72 -3.39 -5.79
N TYR A 50 11.68 -3.70 -5.02
CA TYR A 50 10.81 -4.84 -5.29
C TYR A 50 10.23 -4.78 -6.71
N PHE A 51 9.77 -3.59 -7.12
CA PHE A 51 9.15 -3.35 -8.44
C PHE A 51 10.17 -2.99 -9.53
N TRP A 52 11.40 -2.68 -9.15
CA TRP A 52 12.46 -2.32 -10.09
C TRP A 52 13.38 -3.49 -10.40
N GLU A 53 14.07 -4.00 -9.38
CA GLU A 53 15.02 -5.13 -9.46
C GLU A 53 14.31 -6.47 -9.31
N GLY A 54 13.28 -6.55 -8.47
CA GLY A 54 12.50 -7.76 -8.23
C GLY A 54 11.42 -8.06 -9.30
N ALA A 55 11.24 -7.18 -10.28
CA ALA A 55 10.26 -7.37 -11.35
C ALA A 55 10.56 -8.61 -12.21
N GLU A 56 9.51 -9.26 -12.72
CA GLU A 56 9.67 -10.37 -13.65
C GLU A 56 10.30 -9.84 -14.96
N PRO A 57 11.40 -10.44 -15.45
CA PRO A 57 12.24 -9.82 -16.47
C PRO A 57 11.57 -9.67 -17.84
N ASN A 58 10.65 -10.55 -18.26
CA ASN A 58 10.01 -10.43 -19.56
C ASN A 58 8.95 -9.33 -19.59
N SER A 59 7.99 -9.40 -18.67
CA SER A 59 6.85 -8.48 -18.56
C SER A 59 7.24 -7.12 -17.98
N GLY A 60 8.24 -7.08 -17.09
CA GLY A 60 8.54 -5.92 -16.26
C GLY A 60 7.48 -5.65 -15.17
N LEU A 61 6.51 -6.55 -15.01
CA LEU A 61 5.44 -6.49 -14.01
C LEU A 61 5.92 -7.01 -12.64
N ALA A 62 5.11 -6.78 -11.62
CA ALA A 62 5.37 -7.25 -10.27
C ALA A 62 5.07 -8.76 -10.18
N PRO A 63 6.04 -9.61 -9.77
CA PRO A 63 5.72 -10.98 -9.41
C PRO A 63 4.76 -10.97 -8.21
N GLU A 64 3.92 -11.99 -8.09
CA GLU A 64 3.03 -12.16 -6.93
C GLU A 64 3.83 -12.17 -5.62
N ARG A 65 4.93 -12.92 -5.63
CA ARG A 65 5.76 -13.19 -4.46
C ARG A 65 7.23 -13.18 -4.82
N TYR A 66 8.06 -12.73 -3.88
CA TYR A 66 9.51 -12.88 -3.95
C TYR A 66 10.02 -13.51 -2.66
N HIS A 67 10.66 -14.67 -2.76
CA HIS A 67 11.28 -15.37 -1.63
C HIS A 67 12.80 -15.29 -1.76
N VAL A 68 13.46 -14.70 -0.77
CA VAL A 68 14.92 -14.48 -0.77
C VAL A 68 15.69 -15.81 -0.79
N ASP A 69 15.12 -16.86 -0.20
CA ASP A 69 15.71 -18.21 -0.17
C ASP A 69 15.62 -18.96 -1.52
N GLY A 70 14.89 -18.40 -2.50
CA GLY A 70 14.66 -19.05 -3.79
C GLY A 70 13.71 -20.26 -3.74
N VAL A 71 13.06 -20.53 -2.62
CA VAL A 71 12.18 -21.69 -2.44
C VAL A 71 10.72 -21.29 -2.66
N TYR A 72 10.17 -21.66 -3.81
CA TYR A 72 8.78 -21.39 -4.21
C TYR A 72 7.96 -22.69 -4.19
N PRO A 73 7.15 -22.95 -3.15
CA PRO A 73 6.41 -24.21 -3.03
C PRO A 73 5.48 -24.52 -4.21
N GLN A 74 4.99 -23.48 -4.89
CA GLN A 74 4.12 -23.60 -6.08
C GLN A 74 4.88 -23.46 -7.41
N ASN A 75 6.21 -23.35 -7.37
CA ASN A 75 7.07 -23.13 -8.54
C ASN A 75 6.58 -21.96 -9.42
N ASP A 76 6.30 -20.82 -8.78
CA ASP A 76 5.54 -19.71 -9.35
C ASP A 76 6.28 -18.36 -9.25
N ALA A 77 7.61 -18.38 -9.18
CA ALA A 77 8.44 -17.17 -9.08
C ALA A 77 8.24 -16.19 -10.26
N ASN A 78 7.85 -16.70 -11.45
CA ASN A 78 7.58 -15.91 -12.66
C ASN A 78 6.10 -15.51 -12.81
N VAL A 79 5.25 -15.84 -11.85
CA VAL A 79 3.84 -15.48 -11.89
C VAL A 79 3.70 -14.04 -11.46
N VAL A 80 3.07 -13.23 -12.30
CA VAL A 80 2.86 -11.80 -12.07
C VAL A 80 1.40 -11.51 -11.76
N THR A 81 1.17 -10.57 -10.84
CA THR A 81 -0.16 -10.13 -10.38
C THR A 81 -0.59 -8.86 -11.09
N SER A 82 -1.86 -8.78 -11.51
CA SER A 82 -2.44 -7.58 -12.12
C SER A 82 -2.57 -6.43 -11.14
N GLY A 83 -3.29 -6.60 -10.03
CA GLY A 83 -3.50 -5.51 -9.08
C GLY A 83 -2.24 -5.09 -8.34
N GLY A 84 -1.41 -6.06 -7.92
CA GLY A 84 -0.10 -5.78 -7.33
C GLY A 84 0.84 -5.04 -8.30
N SER A 85 0.72 -5.29 -9.61
CA SER A 85 1.44 -4.50 -10.62
C SER A 85 0.88 -3.10 -10.79
N GLY A 86 -0.42 -2.88 -10.60
CA GLY A 86 -0.99 -1.53 -10.50
C GLY A 86 -0.32 -0.69 -9.42
N PHE A 87 -0.09 -1.29 -8.25
CA PHE A 87 0.63 -0.64 -7.16
C PHE A 87 2.11 -0.43 -7.50
N GLY A 88 2.74 -1.43 -8.12
CA GLY A 88 4.13 -1.35 -8.59
C GLY A 88 4.36 -0.24 -9.61
N ILE A 89 3.43 -0.04 -10.53
CA ILE A 89 3.46 1.05 -11.52
C ILE A 89 3.46 2.41 -10.81
N MET A 90 2.61 2.59 -9.79
CA MET A 90 2.62 3.81 -8.98
C MET A 90 3.92 3.99 -8.18
N ALA A 91 4.46 2.91 -7.62
CA ALA A 91 5.75 2.94 -6.93
C ALA A 91 6.90 3.34 -7.89
N ILE A 92 6.86 2.88 -9.14
CA ILE A 92 7.83 3.26 -10.16
C ILE A 92 7.72 4.75 -10.52
N LEU A 93 6.50 5.30 -10.65
CA LEU A 93 6.31 6.74 -10.84
C LEU A 93 6.93 7.56 -9.69
N ALA A 94 6.69 7.16 -8.44
CA ALA A 94 7.33 7.80 -7.29
C ALA A 94 8.86 7.70 -7.37
N GLY A 95 9.41 6.57 -7.82
CA GLY A 95 10.84 6.40 -8.04
C GLY A 95 11.42 7.32 -9.13
N ILE A 96 10.67 7.57 -10.21
CA ILE A 96 11.07 8.52 -11.26
C ILE A 96 11.09 9.95 -10.69
N ASP A 97 10.02 10.37 -9.99
CA ASP A 97 9.91 11.72 -9.44
C ASP A 97 10.97 12.00 -8.36
N ARG A 98 11.38 10.96 -7.63
CA ARG A 98 12.47 10.99 -6.65
C ARG A 98 13.87 10.82 -7.22
N GLY A 99 14.01 10.53 -8.51
CA GLY A 99 15.31 10.27 -9.14
C GLY A 99 15.99 8.99 -8.64
N TYR A 100 15.23 7.98 -8.22
CA TYR A 100 15.77 6.63 -7.97
C TYR A 100 16.25 5.97 -9.27
N VAL A 101 15.58 6.32 -10.36
CA VAL A 101 15.92 5.98 -11.75
C VAL A 101 15.74 7.21 -12.62
N THR A 102 16.34 7.23 -13.80
CA THR A 102 16.12 8.32 -14.74
C THR A 102 14.72 8.27 -15.35
N ARG A 103 14.27 9.39 -15.91
CA ARG A 103 12.98 9.46 -16.61
C ARG A 103 12.96 8.56 -17.85
N GLU A 104 14.10 8.41 -18.53
CA GLU A 104 14.29 7.54 -19.68
C GLU A 104 14.22 6.05 -19.28
N GLU A 105 14.84 5.67 -18.17
CA GLU A 105 14.75 4.32 -17.62
C GLU A 105 13.32 3.98 -17.22
N GLY A 106 12.65 4.91 -16.51
CA GLY A 106 11.25 4.80 -16.14
C GLY A 106 10.34 4.62 -17.35
N LEU A 107 10.50 5.45 -18.38
CA LEU A 107 9.74 5.32 -19.63
C LEU A 107 9.98 3.97 -20.31
N ALA A 108 11.23 3.50 -20.37
CA ALA A 108 11.55 2.20 -20.95
C ALA A 108 10.91 1.03 -20.19
N ARG A 109 10.82 1.13 -18.85
CA ARG A 109 10.09 0.15 -18.03
C ARG A 109 8.59 0.19 -18.33
N MET A 110 7.98 1.36 -18.38
CA MET A 110 6.55 1.50 -18.66
C MET A 110 6.17 1.03 -20.07
N GLU A 111 7.02 1.30 -21.06
CA GLU A 111 6.90 0.76 -22.42
C GLU A 111 6.87 -0.78 -22.43
N ARG A 112 7.74 -1.43 -21.64
CA ARG A 112 7.76 -2.89 -21.51
C ARG A 112 6.45 -3.41 -20.89
N ILE A 113 6.03 -2.81 -19.78
CA ILE A 113 4.81 -3.17 -19.06
C ILE A 113 3.59 -3.06 -19.98
N VAL A 114 3.40 -1.90 -20.64
CA VAL A 114 2.26 -1.68 -21.54
C VAL A 114 2.30 -2.64 -22.73
N SER A 115 3.48 -2.90 -23.29
CA SER A 115 3.63 -3.86 -24.40
C SER A 115 3.28 -5.31 -24.00
N PHE A 116 3.48 -5.68 -22.73
CA PHE A 116 3.03 -6.96 -22.20
C PHE A 116 1.50 -6.99 -22.05
N LEU A 117 0.93 -5.96 -21.43
CA LEU A 117 -0.51 -5.85 -21.18
C LEU A 117 -1.35 -5.83 -22.47
N GLU A 118 -0.83 -5.23 -23.56
CA GLU A 118 -1.46 -5.27 -24.88
C GLU A 118 -1.57 -6.67 -25.49
N LYS A 119 -0.76 -7.64 -25.02
CA LYS A 119 -0.67 -9.00 -25.57
C LYS A 119 -1.15 -10.08 -24.62
N ALA A 120 -1.12 -9.81 -23.32
CA ALA A 120 -1.53 -10.75 -22.29
C ALA A 120 -3.02 -11.10 -22.42
N ASP A 121 -3.40 -12.26 -21.89
CA ASP A 121 -4.79 -12.70 -21.92
C ASP A 121 -5.70 -11.68 -21.21
N ARG A 122 -6.81 -11.34 -21.88
CA ARG A 122 -7.87 -10.44 -21.41
C ARG A 122 -9.23 -11.09 -21.63
N PHE A 123 -10.20 -10.75 -20.78
CA PHE A 123 -11.53 -11.32 -20.75
C PHE A 123 -12.57 -10.20 -20.68
N HIS A 124 -13.20 -9.89 -21.82
CA HIS A 124 -14.01 -8.67 -21.98
C HIS A 124 -13.21 -7.42 -21.57
N GLY A 125 -11.96 -7.36 -21.99
CA GLY A 125 -11.04 -6.27 -21.66
C GLY A 125 -10.49 -6.28 -20.24
N ALA A 126 -11.11 -6.96 -19.28
CA ALA A 126 -10.55 -7.13 -17.95
C ALA A 126 -9.36 -8.10 -17.97
N TYR A 127 -8.48 -7.94 -17.01
CA TYR A 127 -7.30 -8.76 -16.81
C TYR A 127 -7.55 -9.84 -15.75
N PRO A 128 -6.94 -11.03 -15.84
CA PRO A 128 -6.99 -12.04 -14.78
C PRO A 128 -6.22 -11.57 -13.54
N HIS A 129 -6.44 -12.27 -12.43
CA HIS A 129 -5.66 -12.10 -11.21
C HIS A 129 -4.16 -12.35 -11.44
N TRP A 130 -3.83 -13.45 -12.14
CA TRP A 130 -2.45 -13.85 -12.42
C TRP A 130 -2.20 -14.20 -13.89
N TRP A 131 -0.97 -13.90 -14.33
CA TRP A 131 -0.37 -14.48 -15.53
C TRP A 131 0.95 -15.15 -15.22
N TYR A 132 1.38 -16.03 -16.12
CA TYR A 132 2.79 -16.32 -16.29
C TYR A 132 3.46 -15.13 -17.00
N GLY A 133 4.43 -14.48 -16.34
CA GLY A 133 5.06 -13.25 -16.83
C GLY A 133 5.89 -13.44 -18.11
N ASP A 134 6.34 -14.66 -18.38
CA ASP A 134 7.09 -15.02 -19.59
C ASP A 134 6.21 -15.16 -20.86
N THR A 135 4.93 -15.44 -20.70
CA THR A 135 4.03 -15.77 -21.82
C THR A 135 2.81 -14.86 -21.93
N GLY A 136 2.42 -14.18 -20.85
CA GLY A 136 1.17 -13.42 -20.80
C GLY A 136 -0.08 -14.29 -20.72
N LYS A 137 0.07 -15.60 -20.45
CA LYS A 137 -1.06 -16.53 -20.31
C LYS A 137 -1.59 -16.55 -18.90
N VAL A 138 -2.92 -16.59 -18.77
CA VAL A 138 -3.59 -16.67 -17.46
C VAL A 138 -3.08 -17.87 -16.68
N LYS A 139 -2.69 -17.65 -15.42
CA LYS A 139 -2.55 -18.70 -14.41
C LYS A 139 -3.80 -18.65 -13.55
N PRO A 140 -4.64 -19.69 -13.54
CA PRO A 140 -5.82 -19.70 -12.69
C PRO A 140 -5.48 -19.53 -11.20
N PHE A 141 -6.17 -18.63 -10.50
CA PHE A 141 -6.03 -18.41 -9.05
C PHE A 141 -6.84 -19.44 -8.23
N GLY A 142 -7.78 -20.11 -8.90
CA GLY A 142 -8.47 -21.31 -8.47
C GLY A 142 -9.02 -22.04 -9.69
N GLN A 143 -9.65 -23.21 -9.53
CA GLN A 143 -10.12 -23.98 -10.68
C GLN A 143 -11.07 -23.18 -11.59
N LYS A 144 -11.99 -22.40 -11.00
CA LYS A 144 -12.99 -21.62 -11.71
C LYS A 144 -12.59 -20.17 -11.99
N ASP A 145 -11.56 -19.70 -11.29
CA ASP A 145 -11.01 -18.36 -11.46
C ASP A 145 -9.86 -18.39 -12.47
N ASN A 146 -10.24 -18.54 -13.74
CA ASN A 146 -9.34 -18.65 -14.90
C ASN A 146 -9.68 -17.63 -16.00
N GLY A 147 -10.41 -16.58 -15.64
CA GLY A 147 -10.91 -15.54 -16.54
C GLY A 147 -10.54 -14.15 -16.03
N GLY A 148 -11.42 -13.18 -16.24
CA GLY A 148 -11.17 -11.81 -15.79
C GLY A 148 -11.52 -11.63 -14.32
N ASP A 149 -10.65 -10.89 -13.63
CA ASP A 149 -10.83 -10.40 -12.27
C ASP A 149 -10.97 -8.87 -12.34
N LEU A 150 -12.18 -8.37 -12.09
CA LEU A 150 -12.48 -6.95 -12.26
C LEU A 150 -11.93 -6.08 -11.11
N VAL A 151 -11.70 -6.66 -9.93
CA VAL A 151 -11.13 -5.94 -8.78
C VAL A 151 -9.64 -5.71 -9.01
N GLU A 152 -8.91 -6.74 -9.40
CA GLU A 152 -7.49 -6.62 -9.73
C GLU A 152 -7.26 -5.75 -10.96
N THR A 153 -8.17 -5.84 -11.95
CA THR A 153 -8.20 -4.90 -13.09
C THR A 153 -8.37 -3.46 -12.62
N ALA A 154 -9.23 -3.20 -11.63
CA ALA A 154 -9.42 -1.85 -11.09
C ALA A 154 -8.16 -1.32 -10.42
N PHE A 155 -7.44 -2.14 -9.65
CA PHE A 155 -6.15 -1.76 -9.06
C PHE A 155 -5.10 -1.46 -10.13
N LEU A 156 -5.01 -2.28 -11.17
CA LEU A 156 -4.14 -2.04 -12.32
C LEU A 156 -4.47 -0.72 -13.03
N MET A 157 -5.75 -0.48 -13.32
CA MET A 157 -6.20 0.76 -13.97
C MET A 157 -5.96 1.99 -13.11
N GLN A 158 -6.12 1.88 -11.78
CA GLN A 158 -5.79 2.96 -10.87
C GLN A 158 -4.34 3.44 -11.07
N GLY A 159 -3.39 2.50 -11.20
CA GLY A 159 -1.98 2.80 -11.45
C GLY A 159 -1.71 3.33 -12.86
N LEU A 160 -2.29 2.68 -13.88
CA LEU A 160 -2.11 3.08 -15.28
C LEU A 160 -2.65 4.49 -15.56
N LEU A 161 -3.80 4.87 -15.00
CA LEU A 161 -4.34 6.22 -15.17
C LEU A 161 -3.46 7.28 -14.51
N ALA A 162 -2.74 6.96 -13.43
CA ALA A 162 -1.72 7.86 -12.87
C ALA A 162 -0.53 8.05 -13.85
N VAL A 163 -0.07 6.98 -14.50
CA VAL A 163 1.00 7.05 -15.53
C VAL A 163 0.55 7.86 -16.74
N HIS A 164 -0.68 7.63 -17.20
CA HIS A 164 -1.29 8.41 -18.27
C HIS A 164 -1.20 9.90 -17.98
N GLN A 165 -1.65 10.34 -16.79
CA GLN A 165 -1.61 11.74 -16.40
C GLN A 165 -0.20 12.28 -16.22
N TYR A 166 0.77 11.45 -15.83
CA TYR A 166 2.16 11.86 -15.69
C TYR A 166 2.81 12.15 -17.05
N TYR A 167 2.44 11.40 -18.09
CA TYR A 167 3.08 11.46 -19.41
C TYR A 167 2.30 12.20 -20.50
N ILE A 168 1.01 12.50 -20.32
CA ILE A 168 0.17 13.14 -21.36
C ILE A 168 0.69 14.50 -21.85
N ASN A 169 1.44 15.24 -21.02
CA ASN A 169 2.07 16.52 -21.38
C ASN A 169 3.57 16.41 -21.66
N GLY A 170 4.08 15.17 -21.77
CA GLY A 170 5.49 14.87 -21.98
C GLY A 170 5.99 15.05 -23.41
N ASN A 171 7.13 14.42 -23.70
CA ASN A 171 7.68 14.32 -25.06
C ASN A 171 6.84 13.38 -25.95
N GLU A 172 7.20 13.26 -27.24
CA GLU A 172 6.43 12.46 -28.20
C GLU A 172 6.30 10.97 -27.81
N LYS A 173 7.35 10.36 -27.24
CA LYS A 173 7.32 8.96 -26.81
C LYS A 173 6.45 8.77 -25.57
N GLU A 174 6.53 9.71 -24.63
CA GLU A 174 5.68 9.72 -23.43
C GLU A 174 4.20 9.87 -23.78
N LYS A 175 3.88 10.76 -24.72
CA LYS A 175 2.52 10.93 -25.23
C LYS A 175 2.02 9.68 -25.96
N ALA A 176 2.88 9.01 -26.74
CA ALA A 176 2.53 7.76 -27.40
C ALA A 176 2.25 6.64 -26.39
N LEU A 177 3.04 6.53 -25.32
CA LEU A 177 2.78 5.60 -24.22
C LEU A 177 1.46 5.92 -23.51
N ALA A 178 1.20 7.20 -23.20
CA ALA A 178 -0.06 7.62 -22.59
C ALA A 178 -1.26 7.25 -23.47
N ALA A 179 -1.19 7.47 -24.79
CA ALA A 179 -2.25 7.09 -25.71
C ALA A 179 -2.53 5.58 -25.74
N ARG A 180 -1.49 4.73 -25.61
CA ARG A 180 -1.66 3.27 -25.52
C ARG A 180 -2.33 2.86 -24.21
N ILE A 181 -1.99 3.51 -23.11
CA ILE A 181 -2.65 3.32 -21.81
C ILE A 181 -4.13 3.70 -21.89
N ASP A 182 -4.45 4.83 -22.51
CA ASP A 182 -5.83 5.28 -22.73
C ASP A 182 -6.63 4.25 -23.55
N GLN A 183 -6.02 3.61 -24.56
CA GLN A 183 -6.66 2.51 -25.28
C GLN A 183 -6.93 1.31 -24.39
N ILE A 184 -5.95 0.87 -23.59
CA ILE A 184 -6.13 -0.22 -22.62
C ILE A 184 -7.30 0.08 -21.66
N TRP A 185 -7.35 1.30 -21.13
CA TRP A 185 -8.41 1.78 -20.24
C TRP A 185 -9.79 1.72 -20.90
N LYS A 186 -9.90 2.22 -22.13
CA LYS A 186 -11.14 2.24 -22.92
C LYS A 186 -11.61 0.86 -23.34
N ASP A 187 -10.72 -0.11 -23.40
CA ASP A 187 -11.06 -1.48 -23.79
C ASP A 187 -11.63 -2.32 -22.64
N VAL A 188 -11.55 -1.87 -21.38
CA VAL A 188 -12.11 -2.62 -20.24
C VAL A 188 -13.64 -2.51 -20.27
N ASP A 189 -14.33 -3.64 -20.48
CA ASP A 189 -15.79 -3.69 -20.52
C ASP A 189 -16.39 -3.88 -19.12
N TRP A 190 -16.37 -2.83 -18.30
CA TRP A 190 -16.96 -2.85 -16.95
C TRP A 190 -18.44 -3.23 -16.96
N ASN A 191 -19.16 -2.80 -18.00
CA ASN A 191 -20.59 -3.07 -18.14
C ASN A 191 -20.89 -4.56 -18.36
N TRP A 192 -20.02 -5.30 -19.03
CA TRP A 192 -20.13 -6.77 -19.15
C TRP A 192 -20.25 -7.45 -17.78
N TYR A 193 -19.48 -6.99 -16.79
CA TYR A 193 -19.42 -7.56 -15.44
C TYR A 193 -20.64 -7.26 -14.58
N ARG A 194 -21.70 -6.67 -15.15
CA ARG A 194 -23.04 -6.62 -14.55
C ARG A 194 -23.83 -7.92 -14.72
N ASN A 195 -23.31 -8.91 -15.44
CA ASN A 195 -24.01 -10.15 -15.77
C ASN A 195 -25.41 -9.88 -16.34
N GLY A 196 -25.42 -9.29 -17.54
CA GLY A 196 -26.62 -8.72 -18.14
C GLY A 196 -26.84 -7.28 -17.65
N ASP A 197 -28.06 -6.96 -17.21
CA ASP A 197 -28.42 -5.61 -16.79
C ASP A 197 -28.60 -5.45 -15.27
N GLN A 198 -27.97 -6.31 -14.46
CA GLN A 198 -28.07 -6.18 -13.01
C GLN A 198 -27.43 -4.88 -12.52
N ASN A 199 -27.91 -4.40 -11.38
CA ASN A 199 -27.37 -3.21 -10.73
C ASN A 199 -26.30 -3.59 -9.69
N VAL A 200 -25.34 -4.43 -10.09
CA VAL A 200 -24.18 -4.84 -9.28
C VAL A 200 -23.03 -5.24 -10.19
N LEU A 201 -21.80 -5.15 -9.73
CA LEU A 201 -20.64 -5.71 -10.42
C LEU A 201 -20.25 -7.06 -9.82
N TYR A 202 -20.00 -8.02 -10.68
CA TYR A 202 -19.42 -9.32 -10.32
C TYR A 202 -17.89 -9.22 -10.35
N TRP A 203 -17.25 -9.86 -9.38
CA TRP A 203 -15.79 -9.93 -9.30
C TRP A 203 -15.19 -10.64 -10.53
N HIS A 204 -15.76 -11.79 -10.89
CA HIS A 204 -15.15 -12.70 -11.87
C HIS A 204 -16.08 -12.99 -13.04
N TRP A 205 -15.47 -13.23 -14.20
CA TRP A 205 -16.12 -13.88 -15.34
C TRP A 205 -15.13 -14.82 -16.03
N SER A 206 -15.59 -16.00 -16.44
CA SER A 206 -14.76 -17.00 -17.12
C SER A 206 -15.31 -17.38 -18.50
N PRO A 207 -14.45 -17.56 -19.53
CA PRO A 207 -14.88 -18.09 -20.81
C PRO A 207 -15.32 -19.56 -20.75
N THR A 208 -14.88 -20.31 -19.73
CA THR A 208 -15.23 -21.73 -19.54
C THR A 208 -16.34 -21.93 -18.52
N TYR A 209 -16.38 -21.10 -17.46
CA TYR A 209 -17.30 -21.27 -16.33
C TYR A 209 -18.37 -20.16 -16.24
N GLY A 210 -18.39 -19.20 -17.18
CA GLY A 210 -19.31 -18.07 -17.16
C GLY A 210 -19.26 -17.34 -15.82
N TRP A 211 -20.40 -17.28 -15.14
CA TRP A 211 -20.58 -16.59 -13.84
C TRP A 211 -20.55 -17.54 -12.63
N GLU A 212 -20.07 -18.78 -12.77
CA GLU A 212 -20.11 -19.78 -11.67
C GLU A 212 -19.30 -19.42 -10.42
N MET A 213 -18.39 -18.44 -10.49
CA MET A 213 -17.77 -17.86 -9.29
C MET A 213 -18.78 -17.12 -8.41
N ASP A 214 -19.87 -16.61 -9.01
CA ASP A 214 -21.05 -16.03 -8.38
C ASP A 214 -20.75 -15.10 -7.19
N PHE A 215 -19.87 -14.12 -7.43
CA PHE A 215 -19.44 -13.17 -6.42
C PHE A 215 -19.85 -11.74 -6.80
N PRO A 216 -21.11 -11.34 -6.53
CA PRO A 216 -21.51 -9.94 -6.60
C PRO A 216 -20.84 -9.13 -5.48
N ILE A 217 -20.25 -7.99 -5.81
CA ILE A 217 -19.48 -7.18 -4.86
C ILE A 217 -20.38 -6.19 -4.13
N HIS A 218 -20.52 -6.36 -2.82
CA HIS A 218 -21.24 -5.45 -1.93
C HIS A 218 -20.30 -4.81 -0.92
N GLY A 219 -20.51 -3.54 -0.59
CA GLY A 219 -19.66 -2.82 0.36
C GLY A 219 -20.07 -3.01 1.83
N TYR A 220 -19.21 -2.61 2.77
CA TYR A 220 -17.89 -2.04 2.58
C TYR A 220 -16.79 -3.11 2.62
N ASN A 221 -15.86 -3.03 1.65
CA ASN A 221 -14.61 -3.80 1.56
C ASN A 221 -13.56 -3.01 0.73
N GLU A 222 -12.47 -3.64 0.29
CA GLU A 222 -11.37 -3.04 -0.49
C GLU A 222 -11.74 -2.56 -1.91
N CYS A 223 -12.92 -2.93 -2.42
CA CYS A 223 -13.24 -2.89 -3.85
C CYS A 223 -13.87 -1.58 -4.35
N MET A 224 -13.91 -0.53 -3.54
CA MET A 224 -14.62 0.72 -3.88
C MET A 224 -14.15 1.35 -5.20
N ILE A 225 -12.84 1.33 -5.47
CA ILE A 225 -12.26 1.92 -6.69
C ILE A 225 -12.77 1.25 -7.96
N MET A 226 -13.16 -0.03 -7.91
CA MET A 226 -13.76 -0.74 -9.04
C MET A 226 -15.06 -0.08 -9.48
N TYR A 227 -15.95 0.25 -8.55
CA TYR A 227 -17.21 0.94 -8.86
C TYR A 227 -17.00 2.35 -9.40
N ILE A 228 -16.03 3.09 -8.84
CA ILE A 228 -15.67 4.43 -9.30
C ILE A 228 -15.14 4.37 -10.74
N LEU A 229 -14.23 3.44 -11.04
CA LEU A 229 -13.66 3.27 -12.38
C LEU A 229 -14.73 2.76 -13.37
N ALA A 230 -15.60 1.85 -12.96
CA ALA A 230 -16.73 1.42 -13.79
C ALA A 230 -17.66 2.59 -14.13
N ALA A 231 -17.89 3.53 -13.20
CA ALA A 231 -18.69 4.73 -13.50
C ALA A 231 -17.94 5.75 -14.37
N ALA A 232 -16.60 5.80 -14.24
CA ALA A 232 -15.70 6.69 -14.96
C ALA A 232 -15.48 6.28 -16.42
N SER A 233 -15.58 4.99 -16.76
CA SER A 233 -15.28 4.50 -18.10
C SER A 233 -16.08 5.25 -19.20
N PRO A 234 -15.41 5.84 -20.21
CA PRO A 234 -16.05 6.62 -21.25
C PRO A 234 -16.65 5.75 -22.37
N THR A 235 -16.35 4.44 -22.39
CA THR A 235 -16.74 3.49 -23.44
C THR A 235 -17.67 2.41 -22.93
N HIS A 236 -17.39 1.84 -21.76
CA HIS A 236 -18.14 0.74 -21.16
C HIS A 236 -18.57 1.06 -19.73
N GLY A 237 -18.99 2.31 -19.50
CA GLY A 237 -19.39 2.77 -18.19
C GLY A 237 -20.72 2.19 -17.69
N VAL A 238 -20.86 2.09 -16.37
CA VAL A 238 -22.09 1.58 -15.72
C VAL A 238 -23.00 2.71 -15.24
N PRO A 239 -24.33 2.52 -15.15
CA PRO A 239 -25.22 3.52 -14.55
C PRO A 239 -24.97 3.65 -13.04
N ALA A 240 -25.28 4.81 -12.46
CA ALA A 240 -25.08 5.06 -11.02
C ALA A 240 -25.85 4.05 -10.13
N ALA A 241 -26.98 3.53 -10.61
CA ALA A 241 -27.74 2.48 -9.91
C ALA A 241 -26.89 1.24 -9.58
N VAL A 242 -25.88 0.90 -10.39
CA VAL A 242 -24.96 -0.20 -10.08
C VAL A 242 -24.20 0.05 -8.78
N TYR A 243 -23.82 1.30 -8.51
CA TYR A 243 -23.20 1.70 -7.24
C TYR A 243 -24.23 1.78 -6.10
N HIS A 244 -25.34 2.50 -6.29
CA HIS A 244 -26.30 2.70 -5.20
C HIS A 244 -27.01 1.40 -4.80
N ASP A 245 -27.43 0.56 -5.75
CA ASP A 245 -28.15 -0.68 -5.48
C ASP A 245 -27.20 -1.84 -5.17
N GLY A 246 -26.05 -1.90 -5.85
CA GLY A 246 -25.09 -3.00 -5.77
C GLY A 246 -24.10 -2.80 -4.64
N TRP A 247 -23.20 -1.81 -4.78
CA TRP A 247 -22.18 -1.54 -3.77
C TRP A 247 -22.78 -1.10 -2.44
N ALA A 248 -23.61 -0.06 -2.47
CA ALA A 248 -24.14 0.56 -1.27
C ALA A 248 -25.41 -0.11 -0.74
N GLN A 249 -26.00 -1.03 -1.51
CA GLN A 249 -27.21 -1.77 -1.17
C GLN A 249 -28.35 -0.85 -0.67
N ASN A 250 -28.61 0.22 -1.43
CA ASN A 250 -29.61 1.24 -1.13
C ASN A 250 -29.47 1.83 0.28
N GLY A 251 -28.22 2.09 0.71
CA GLY A 251 -27.89 2.66 2.01
C GLY A 251 -27.63 1.64 3.12
N ALA A 252 -27.81 0.34 2.89
CA ALA A 252 -27.47 -0.69 3.89
C ALA A 252 -25.96 -0.79 4.18
N ILE A 253 -25.11 -0.15 3.36
CA ILE A 253 -23.69 0.06 3.66
C ILE A 253 -23.46 1.02 4.84
N VAL A 254 -24.44 1.83 5.23
CA VAL A 254 -24.33 2.73 6.38
C VAL A 254 -24.84 2.01 7.62
N SER A 255 -23.94 1.71 8.56
CA SER A 255 -24.28 1.02 9.81
C SER A 255 -23.34 1.49 10.93
N PRO A 256 -23.57 2.69 11.50
CA PRO A 256 -22.71 3.23 12.53
C PRO A 256 -22.65 2.32 13.76
N HIS A 257 -21.43 2.02 14.21
CA HIS A 257 -21.16 1.15 15.34
C HIS A 257 -19.78 1.46 15.94
N LYS A 258 -19.44 0.79 17.04
CA LYS A 258 -18.14 0.98 17.71
C LYS A 258 -17.35 -0.31 17.79
N VAL A 259 -16.06 -0.21 17.50
CA VAL A 259 -15.06 -1.27 17.70
C VAL A 259 -13.89 -0.66 18.45
N GLU A 260 -13.36 -1.33 19.47
CA GLU A 260 -12.32 -0.77 20.37
C GLU A 260 -12.68 0.63 20.94
N GLY A 261 -13.98 0.92 21.10
CA GLY A 261 -14.49 2.21 21.57
C GLY A 261 -14.45 3.35 20.54
N ILE A 262 -14.02 3.08 19.31
CA ILE A 262 -13.91 4.04 18.20
C ILE A 262 -15.09 3.86 17.25
N GLU A 263 -15.66 4.95 16.75
CA GLU A 263 -16.81 4.93 15.84
C GLU A 263 -16.38 4.57 14.41
N LEU A 264 -17.10 3.64 13.79
CA LEU A 264 -17.06 3.35 12.36
C LEU A 264 -18.45 3.60 11.78
N HIS A 265 -18.51 4.26 10.62
CA HIS A 265 -19.78 4.65 9.98
C HIS A 265 -20.31 3.57 9.04
N LEU A 266 -19.41 2.84 8.38
CA LEU A 266 -19.75 1.88 7.33
C LEU A 266 -19.98 0.47 7.90
N ARG A 267 -20.79 -0.32 7.20
CA ARG A 267 -20.99 -1.74 7.44
C ARG A 267 -19.89 -2.53 6.72
N TYR A 268 -18.98 -3.11 7.47
CA TYR A 268 -17.90 -3.94 6.94
C TYR A 268 -18.41 -5.35 6.59
N GLN A 269 -18.04 -5.88 5.42
CA GLN A 269 -18.52 -7.20 4.98
C GLN A 269 -18.01 -8.32 5.88
N GLY A 270 -18.93 -9.05 6.53
CA GLY A 270 -18.61 -10.24 7.33
C GLY A 270 -17.85 -10.00 8.64
N THR A 271 -17.64 -8.74 9.04
CA THR A 271 -16.87 -8.37 10.24
C THR A 271 -17.33 -7.01 10.76
N GLU A 272 -17.03 -6.68 12.03
CA GLU A 272 -17.22 -5.32 12.57
C GLU A 272 -16.11 -4.38 12.06
N ALA A 273 -14.88 -4.87 11.90
CA ALA A 273 -13.77 -4.12 11.34
C ALA A 273 -12.88 -5.01 10.47
N GLY A 274 -12.64 -4.59 9.23
CA GLY A 274 -11.86 -5.36 8.25
C GLY A 274 -10.35 -5.36 8.48
N PRO A 275 -9.62 -6.22 7.74
CA PRO A 275 -8.17 -6.14 7.64
C PRO A 275 -7.75 -4.77 7.06
N LEU A 276 -6.60 -4.25 7.50
CA LEU A 276 -6.32 -2.83 7.32
C LEU A 276 -6.07 -2.39 5.87
N PHE A 277 -5.77 -3.33 4.96
CA PHE A 277 -5.66 -3.04 3.53
C PHE A 277 -6.96 -2.50 2.90
N TRP A 278 -8.11 -2.73 3.51
CA TRP A 278 -9.40 -2.15 3.07
C TRP A 278 -9.41 -0.63 3.15
N ALA A 279 -8.64 -0.04 4.08
CA ALA A 279 -8.45 1.41 4.14
C ALA A 279 -7.41 1.95 3.14
N GLN A 280 -6.81 1.09 2.31
CA GLN A 280 -5.58 1.44 1.58
C GLN A 280 -5.72 1.27 0.07
N TYR A 281 -6.07 0.09 -0.44
CA TYR A 281 -5.92 -0.24 -1.87
C TYR A 281 -6.74 0.66 -2.79
N SER A 282 -7.99 0.93 -2.42
CA SER A 282 -8.87 1.83 -3.17
C SER A 282 -8.48 3.31 -3.06
N PHE A 283 -7.49 3.66 -2.23
CA PHE A 283 -7.09 5.05 -1.93
C PHE A 283 -5.65 5.37 -2.31
N LEU A 284 -5.01 4.52 -3.13
CA LEU A 284 -3.64 4.77 -3.59
C LEU A 284 -3.58 5.90 -4.63
N GLY A 285 -4.59 5.98 -5.50
CA GLY A 285 -4.82 7.07 -6.45
C GLY A 285 -6.02 7.93 -6.07
N LEU A 286 -7.12 7.33 -5.60
CA LEU A 286 -8.26 8.10 -5.11
C LEU A 286 -7.90 8.82 -3.81
N ASP A 287 -7.89 10.16 -3.82
CA ASP A 287 -7.55 10.97 -2.66
C ASP A 287 -8.70 10.94 -1.63
N PRO A 288 -8.53 10.33 -0.44
CA PRO A 288 -9.57 10.30 0.58
C PRO A 288 -9.77 11.67 1.26
N VAL A 289 -8.80 12.59 1.15
CA VAL A 289 -8.81 13.88 1.88
C VAL A 289 -9.92 14.78 1.36
N GLY A 290 -10.98 14.90 2.16
CA GLY A 290 -12.16 15.70 1.84
C GLY A 290 -13.16 14.97 0.94
N LEU A 291 -12.90 13.70 0.61
CA LEU A 291 -13.79 12.83 -0.14
C LEU A 291 -15.00 12.45 0.71
N LYS A 292 -16.18 12.64 0.16
CA LYS A 292 -17.47 12.29 0.75
C LYS A 292 -18.50 12.01 -0.33
N ASP A 293 -19.55 11.30 0.03
CA ASP A 293 -20.69 11.02 -0.84
C ASP A 293 -21.97 10.87 0.03
N GLU A 294 -23.02 10.27 -0.51
CA GLU A 294 -24.25 9.96 0.22
C GLU A 294 -24.02 9.05 1.43
N TYR A 295 -23.08 8.10 1.33
CA TYR A 295 -22.91 7.02 2.29
C TYR A 295 -21.80 7.24 3.31
N CYS A 296 -20.89 8.19 3.08
CA CYS A 296 -19.87 8.52 4.05
C CYS A 296 -19.61 10.04 4.08
N PRO A 297 -19.78 10.71 5.24
CA PRO A 297 -19.52 12.14 5.34
C PRO A 297 -18.03 12.49 5.23
N SER A 298 -17.14 11.53 5.46
CA SER A 298 -15.70 11.66 5.22
C SER A 298 -15.00 10.31 5.17
N TYR A 299 -14.63 9.86 3.97
CA TYR A 299 -13.85 8.62 3.80
C TYR A 299 -12.48 8.69 4.49
N PHE A 300 -11.84 9.87 4.52
CA PHE A 300 -10.60 10.05 5.28
C PHE A 300 -10.74 9.71 6.77
N HIS A 301 -11.80 10.22 7.42
CA HIS A 301 -12.00 9.96 8.85
C HIS A 301 -12.43 8.52 9.11
N GLU A 302 -13.24 7.92 8.23
CA GLU A 302 -13.60 6.51 8.33
C GLU A 302 -12.36 5.60 8.26
N MET A 303 -11.50 5.81 7.26
CA MET A 303 -10.28 5.02 7.11
C MET A 303 -9.28 5.27 8.25
N ARG A 304 -9.16 6.51 8.72
CA ARG A 304 -8.39 6.83 9.92
C ARG A 304 -8.93 6.11 11.15
N ASN A 305 -10.25 6.06 11.33
CA ASN A 305 -10.85 5.35 12.45
C ASN A 305 -10.61 3.84 12.35
N LEU A 306 -10.70 3.24 11.16
CA LEU A 306 -10.35 1.83 10.96
C LEU A 306 -8.87 1.56 11.33
N THR A 307 -7.95 2.44 10.94
CA THR A 307 -6.54 2.37 11.36
C THR A 307 -6.40 2.45 12.89
N LEU A 308 -7.13 3.37 13.54
CA LEU A 308 -7.08 3.53 14.99
C LEU A 308 -7.69 2.33 15.74
N VAL A 309 -8.75 1.70 15.20
CA VAL A 309 -9.32 0.44 15.70
C VAL A 309 -8.26 -0.66 15.66
N ASN A 310 -7.59 -0.81 14.51
CA ASN A 310 -6.56 -1.81 14.33
C ASN A 310 -5.41 -1.64 15.34
N ARG A 311 -4.92 -0.41 15.48
CA ARG A 311 -3.91 -0.04 16.47
C ARG A 311 -4.38 -0.28 17.91
N ALA A 312 -5.62 0.10 18.24
CA ALA A 312 -6.17 -0.05 19.58
C ALA A 312 -6.27 -1.51 20.00
N TYR A 313 -6.70 -2.39 19.10
CA TYR A 313 -6.72 -3.84 19.31
C TYR A 313 -5.32 -4.38 19.62
N CYS A 314 -4.31 -4.03 18.79
CA CYS A 314 -2.92 -4.47 19.02
C CYS A 314 -2.37 -3.97 20.36
N ILE A 315 -2.72 -2.75 20.79
CA ILE A 315 -2.30 -2.22 22.10
C ILE A 315 -2.99 -2.95 23.25
N ARG A 316 -4.28 -3.27 23.10
CA ARG A 316 -5.04 -4.04 24.09
C ARG A 316 -4.50 -5.47 24.22
N ASN A 317 -4.07 -6.06 23.11
CA ASN A 317 -3.40 -7.36 23.03
C ASN A 317 -4.08 -8.46 23.88
N PRO A 318 -5.37 -8.77 23.63
CA PRO A 318 -6.14 -9.72 24.44
C PRO A 318 -5.56 -11.13 24.45
N LYS A 319 -4.81 -11.50 23.41
CA LYS A 319 -4.18 -12.82 23.26
C LYS A 319 -2.76 -12.88 23.80
N HIS A 320 -2.27 -11.77 24.36
CA HIS A 320 -0.96 -11.66 25.01
C HIS A 320 0.22 -12.05 24.10
N TYR A 321 0.11 -11.76 22.80
CA TYR A 321 1.19 -11.98 21.85
C TYR A 321 2.39 -11.08 22.16
N LYS A 322 3.60 -11.62 21.97
CA LYS A 322 4.83 -10.88 22.21
C LYS A 322 4.98 -9.75 21.19
N GLY A 323 5.47 -8.59 21.64
CA GLY A 323 5.82 -7.45 20.78
C GLY A 323 4.67 -6.49 20.51
N PHE A 324 3.42 -6.98 20.49
CA PHE A 324 2.23 -6.17 20.20
C PHE A 324 2.12 -4.98 21.16
N GLY A 325 1.97 -3.77 20.61
CA GLY A 325 1.95 -2.53 21.39
C GLY A 325 1.94 -1.27 20.53
N PRO A 326 2.12 -0.08 21.15
CA PRO A 326 2.04 1.20 20.44
C PRO A 326 3.12 1.38 19.36
N ASP A 327 4.27 0.72 19.52
CA ASP A 327 5.40 0.76 18.59
C ASP A 327 5.42 -0.43 17.60
N CYS A 328 4.52 -1.41 17.77
CA CYS A 328 4.46 -2.60 16.92
C CYS A 328 3.01 -3.08 16.83
N TRP A 329 2.31 -2.56 15.82
CA TRP A 329 0.90 -2.83 15.52
C TRP A 329 0.70 -2.92 14.01
N GLY A 330 -0.43 -3.49 13.60
CA GLY A 330 -0.80 -3.60 12.18
C GLY A 330 -1.19 -5.02 11.79
N LEU A 331 -2.50 -5.28 11.77
CA LEU A 331 -3.09 -6.54 11.33
C LEU A 331 -3.74 -6.36 9.96
N THR A 332 -3.32 -7.14 8.98
CA THR A 332 -3.89 -7.18 7.63
C THR A 332 -3.64 -8.55 7.00
N ALA A 333 -4.28 -8.82 5.86
CA ALA A 333 -4.04 -10.05 5.11
C ALA A 333 -2.59 -10.12 4.60
N SER A 334 -1.92 -11.25 4.81
CA SER A 334 -0.49 -11.46 4.51
C SER A 334 -0.10 -12.92 4.71
N TYR A 335 1.17 -13.28 4.45
CA TYR A 335 1.73 -14.52 4.96
C TYR A 335 1.53 -14.64 6.49
N SER A 336 1.30 -15.86 6.94
CA SER A 336 1.12 -16.21 8.34
C SER A 336 1.97 -17.42 8.70
N VAL A 337 2.11 -17.72 9.99
CA VAL A 337 2.90 -18.86 10.49
C VAL A 337 2.49 -20.16 9.80
N ASP A 338 1.19 -20.38 9.60
CA ASP A 338 0.61 -21.58 8.98
C ASP A 338 0.23 -21.39 7.50
N GLY A 339 0.79 -20.40 6.80
CA GLY A 339 0.54 -20.17 5.37
C GLY A 339 0.21 -18.71 5.05
N TYR A 340 -1.06 -18.42 4.78
CA TYR A 340 -1.59 -17.08 4.50
C TYR A 340 -2.91 -16.91 5.25
N ALA A 341 -3.15 -15.73 5.83
CA ALA A 341 -4.38 -15.46 6.58
C ALA A 341 -4.80 -14.00 6.46
N ALA A 342 -6.11 -13.76 6.51
CA ALA A 342 -6.71 -12.42 6.55
C ALA A 342 -6.70 -11.87 7.98
N HIS A 343 -5.53 -11.50 8.52
CA HIS A 343 -5.44 -10.99 9.89
C HIS A 343 -6.23 -9.68 10.04
N SER A 344 -7.03 -9.57 11.09
CA SER A 344 -7.89 -8.42 11.36
C SER A 344 -8.00 -8.16 12.88
N PRO A 345 -8.52 -7.00 13.34
CA PRO A 345 -8.48 -6.62 14.75
C PRO A 345 -9.58 -7.27 15.60
N ASN A 346 -9.61 -8.61 15.62
CA ASN A 346 -10.44 -9.41 16.50
C ASN A 346 -9.70 -10.70 16.95
N GLU A 347 -10.18 -11.34 18.02
CA GLU A 347 -9.50 -12.50 18.62
C GLU A 347 -9.48 -13.74 17.72
N GLN A 348 -10.46 -13.86 16.81
CA GLN A 348 -10.59 -14.98 15.89
C GLN A 348 -9.52 -14.93 14.79
N ASP A 349 -9.28 -13.75 14.22
CA ASP A 349 -8.41 -13.53 13.06
C ASP A 349 -6.97 -13.18 13.45
N ASP A 350 -6.75 -12.63 14.64
CA ASP A 350 -5.41 -12.35 15.16
C ASP A 350 -4.64 -13.65 15.43
N LYS A 351 -3.57 -13.88 14.67
CA LYS A 351 -2.69 -15.05 14.81
C LYS A 351 -1.33 -14.70 15.44
N GLY A 352 -1.18 -13.53 16.05
CA GLY A 352 0.10 -13.08 16.60
C GLY A 352 1.10 -12.63 15.55
N VAL A 353 0.61 -12.33 14.34
CA VAL A 353 1.41 -11.93 13.18
C VAL A 353 1.20 -10.44 12.91
N ILE A 354 2.29 -9.68 12.91
CA ILE A 354 2.33 -8.28 12.47
C ILE A 354 2.76 -8.23 11.01
N SER A 355 2.06 -7.43 10.22
CA SER A 355 2.36 -7.23 8.80
C SER A 355 2.71 -5.75 8.58
N PRO A 356 3.97 -5.41 8.25
CA PRO A 356 4.42 -4.02 8.18
C PRO A 356 3.56 -3.11 7.29
N THR A 357 3.01 -3.64 6.19
CA THR A 357 2.15 -2.87 5.28
C THR A 357 0.92 -2.27 5.95
N ALA A 358 0.36 -2.93 6.97
CA ALA A 358 -0.82 -2.44 7.68
C ALA A 358 -0.58 -1.05 8.29
N ALA A 359 0.44 -0.92 9.14
CA ALA A 359 0.76 0.36 9.77
C ALA A 359 1.40 1.34 8.78
N LEU A 360 2.38 0.89 7.99
CA LEU A 360 3.19 1.79 7.14
C LEU A 360 2.37 2.40 6.01
N SER A 361 1.45 1.66 5.41
CA SER A 361 0.55 2.19 4.37
C SER A 361 -0.59 3.02 4.94
N SER A 362 -0.76 3.05 6.26
CA SER A 362 -1.68 3.95 6.94
C SER A 362 -1.04 5.28 7.38
N ILE A 363 0.20 5.57 6.94
CA ILE A 363 0.92 6.80 7.26
C ILE A 363 0.15 8.08 6.88
N VAL A 364 -0.66 8.03 5.82
CA VAL A 364 -1.53 9.13 5.40
C VAL A 364 -2.64 9.45 6.40
N TYR A 365 -3.05 8.48 7.22
CA TYR A 365 -4.13 8.61 8.19
C TYR A 365 -3.60 8.85 9.60
N THR A 366 -2.55 8.14 9.99
CA THR A 366 -1.94 8.19 11.34
C THR A 366 -0.42 8.34 11.24
N PRO A 367 0.11 9.48 10.75
CA PRO A 367 1.53 9.61 10.42
C PRO A 367 2.46 9.35 11.61
N GLU A 368 2.19 9.98 12.74
CA GLU A 368 2.97 9.80 13.98
C GLU A 368 3.03 8.33 14.43
N TYR A 369 1.88 7.64 14.46
CA TYR A 369 1.81 6.24 14.90
C TYR A 369 2.44 5.28 13.89
N SER A 370 2.35 5.58 12.60
CA SER A 370 2.95 4.76 11.55
C SER A 370 4.47 4.94 11.52
N MET A 371 4.95 6.15 11.77
CA MET A 371 6.38 6.44 11.93
C MET A 371 6.97 5.78 13.18
N GLN A 372 6.24 5.73 14.29
CA GLN A 372 6.62 4.95 15.48
C GLN A 372 6.86 3.49 15.13
N VAL A 373 5.94 2.85 14.40
CA VAL A 373 6.12 1.47 13.94
C VAL A 373 7.28 1.35 12.97
N MET A 374 7.36 2.21 11.95
CA MET A 374 8.44 2.17 10.96
C MET A 374 9.83 2.26 11.63
N ARG A 375 9.98 3.13 12.64
CA ARG A 375 11.19 3.29 13.45
C ARG A 375 11.52 2.01 14.21
N HIS A 376 10.54 1.47 14.92
CA HIS A 376 10.70 0.26 15.72
C HIS A 376 11.10 -0.93 14.86
N LEU A 377 10.37 -1.17 13.76
CA LEU A 377 10.65 -2.26 12.82
C LEU A 377 12.02 -2.08 12.16
N TYR A 378 12.42 -0.87 11.79
CA TYR A 378 13.76 -0.63 11.24
C TYR A 378 14.86 -0.97 12.26
N ASN A 379 14.66 -0.63 13.53
CA ASN A 379 15.57 -0.93 14.62
C ASN A 379 15.61 -2.44 14.99
N MET A 380 14.61 -3.23 14.58
CA MET A 380 14.65 -4.70 14.69
C MET A 380 15.67 -5.32 13.71
N GLY A 381 16.12 -4.58 12.70
CA GLY A 381 17.21 -4.95 11.81
C GLY A 381 16.85 -5.99 10.74
N ASP A 382 17.86 -6.69 10.25
CA ASP A 382 17.80 -7.55 9.04
C ASP A 382 16.79 -8.71 9.13
N LYS A 383 16.32 -9.06 10.32
CA LYS A 383 15.26 -10.09 10.49
C LYS A 383 13.90 -9.63 9.95
N VAL A 384 13.65 -8.34 9.85
CA VAL A 384 12.40 -7.78 9.29
C VAL A 384 12.63 -6.81 8.14
N PHE A 385 13.82 -6.23 7.99
CA PHE A 385 14.14 -5.26 6.93
C PHE A 385 15.18 -5.82 5.96
N GLY A 386 14.74 -6.28 4.80
CA GLY A 386 15.55 -6.94 3.79
C GLY A 386 15.98 -6.05 2.61
N PRO A 387 16.46 -6.66 1.51
CA PRO A 387 16.88 -5.94 0.32
C PRO A 387 15.76 -5.13 -0.35
N PHE A 388 14.51 -5.59 -0.27
CA PHE A 388 13.35 -4.97 -0.93
C PHE A 388 12.39 -4.29 0.05
N GLY A 389 12.91 -3.81 1.18
CA GLY A 389 12.15 -3.14 2.23
C GLY A 389 11.81 -4.08 3.37
N PHE A 390 10.74 -3.81 4.11
CA PHE A 390 10.27 -4.74 5.13
C PHE A 390 9.76 -6.03 4.48
N TYR A 391 10.02 -7.17 5.12
CA TYR A 391 9.40 -8.44 4.75
C TYR A 391 7.90 -8.42 5.06
N ASP A 392 7.18 -9.36 4.46
CA ASP A 392 5.71 -9.41 4.41
C ASP A 392 5.05 -9.39 5.79
N ALA A 393 5.56 -10.21 6.70
CA ALA A 393 4.98 -10.42 8.02
C ALA A 393 5.98 -11.08 8.98
N PHE A 394 5.72 -11.01 10.28
CA PHE A 394 6.49 -11.72 11.30
C PHE A 394 5.64 -12.00 12.56
N SER A 395 6.06 -13.00 13.35
CA SER A 395 5.53 -13.27 14.70
C SER A 395 6.70 -13.34 15.68
N GLU A 396 6.75 -12.40 16.62
CA GLU A 396 7.74 -12.47 17.71
C GLU A 396 7.46 -13.62 18.67
N THR A 397 6.18 -14.00 18.82
CA THR A 397 5.72 -15.09 19.69
C THR A 397 6.28 -16.42 19.20
N ASP A 398 6.15 -16.67 17.90
CA ASP A 398 6.57 -17.92 17.26
C ASP A 398 8.03 -17.88 16.78
N ASN A 399 8.71 -16.75 16.97
CA ASN A 399 10.04 -16.49 16.43
C ASN A 399 10.12 -16.74 14.90
N TRP A 400 9.08 -16.29 14.20
CA TRP A 400 8.87 -16.50 12.77
C TRP A 400 9.14 -15.19 12.01
N TYR A 401 10.20 -15.19 11.19
CA TYR A 401 10.70 -14.03 10.45
C TYR A 401 11.02 -14.43 9.00
N PRO A 402 9.99 -14.68 8.16
CA PRO A 402 10.19 -15.11 6.79
C PRO A 402 10.88 -14.01 5.96
N GLN A 403 11.87 -14.39 5.17
CA GLN A 403 12.49 -13.48 4.19
C GLN A 403 11.71 -13.51 2.87
N ARG A 404 10.45 -13.08 2.91
CA ARG A 404 9.48 -13.15 1.82
C ARG A 404 8.74 -11.83 1.67
N TYR A 405 8.24 -11.58 0.46
CA TYR A 405 7.52 -10.36 0.09
C TYR A 405 6.34 -10.70 -0.82
N LEU A 406 5.25 -9.94 -0.71
CA LEU A 406 4.15 -9.89 -1.67
C LEU A 406 4.03 -8.51 -2.33
N ALA A 407 3.70 -8.48 -3.63
CA ALA A 407 3.54 -7.22 -4.36
C ALA A 407 2.44 -6.34 -3.76
N ILE A 408 1.33 -6.96 -3.37
CA ILE A 408 0.16 -6.30 -2.80
C ILE A 408 0.43 -5.67 -1.44
N ASP A 409 1.48 -6.11 -0.75
CA ASP A 409 1.88 -5.58 0.55
C ASP A 409 3.00 -4.54 0.42
N GLN A 410 3.97 -4.74 -0.48
CA GLN A 410 5.04 -3.77 -0.72
C GLN A 410 4.54 -2.50 -1.44
N GLY A 411 3.62 -2.65 -2.39
CA GLY A 411 3.16 -1.56 -3.25
C GLY A 411 2.56 -0.39 -2.47
N PRO A 412 1.55 -0.66 -1.63
CA PRO A 412 0.94 0.36 -0.78
C PRO A 412 1.92 1.07 0.15
N ILE A 413 2.98 0.41 0.62
CA ILE A 413 3.99 1.04 1.49
C ILE A 413 4.68 2.17 0.72
N ALA A 414 5.22 1.89 -0.46
CA ALA A 414 5.92 2.88 -1.26
C ALA A 414 4.99 4.02 -1.71
N VAL A 415 3.76 3.67 -2.11
CA VAL A 415 2.78 4.63 -2.65
C VAL A 415 2.21 5.54 -1.56
N MET A 416 1.82 5.00 -0.40
CA MET A 416 1.25 5.82 0.67
C MET A 416 2.30 6.68 1.38
N ILE A 417 3.56 6.24 1.46
CA ILE A 417 4.67 7.13 1.86
C ILE A 417 4.79 8.30 0.87
N GLU A 418 4.69 8.04 -0.44
CA GLU A 418 4.75 9.14 -1.43
C GLU A 418 3.56 10.08 -1.32
N ASN A 419 2.35 9.55 -1.18
CA ASN A 419 1.15 10.37 -1.02
C ASN A 419 1.20 11.21 0.26
N TYR A 420 1.73 10.67 1.36
CA TYR A 420 1.95 11.45 2.57
C TYR A 420 2.95 12.59 2.35
N ARG A 421 4.06 12.34 1.66
CA ARG A 421 5.13 13.32 1.46
C ARG A 421 4.77 14.40 0.46
N THR A 422 4.17 14.04 -0.67
CA THR A 422 3.94 14.96 -1.80
C THR A 422 2.52 14.92 -2.36
N GLY A 423 1.75 13.85 -2.09
CA GLY A 423 0.45 13.61 -2.70
C GLY A 423 0.54 13.31 -4.20
N LEU A 424 1.69 12.85 -4.72
CA LEU A 424 1.93 12.69 -6.16
C LEU A 424 0.87 11.83 -6.84
N LEU A 425 0.61 10.62 -6.33
CA LEU A 425 -0.29 9.67 -7.00
C LEU A 425 -1.74 10.13 -6.91
N TRP A 426 -2.13 10.71 -5.79
CA TRP A 426 -3.42 11.39 -5.63
C TRP A 426 -3.62 12.52 -6.63
N LYS A 427 -2.64 13.41 -6.78
CA LYS A 427 -2.71 14.51 -7.75
C LYS A 427 -2.86 13.99 -9.18
N LEU A 428 -2.09 12.97 -9.54
CA LEU A 428 -2.14 12.36 -10.87
C LEU A 428 -3.50 11.73 -11.13
N PHE A 429 -3.92 10.76 -10.31
CA PHE A 429 -5.18 10.05 -10.53
C PHE A 429 -6.40 10.97 -10.49
N MET A 430 -6.49 11.87 -9.50
CA MET A 430 -7.61 12.80 -9.37
C MET A 430 -7.64 13.87 -10.48
N SER A 431 -6.54 14.08 -11.22
CA SER A 431 -6.53 14.98 -12.38
C SER A 431 -7.11 14.36 -13.65
N HIS A 432 -7.36 13.04 -13.67
CA HIS A 432 -7.90 12.37 -14.85
C HIS A 432 -9.37 12.76 -15.08
N PRO A 433 -9.74 13.23 -16.30
CA PRO A 433 -11.09 13.75 -16.55
C PRO A 433 -12.19 12.68 -16.37
N ASP A 434 -11.95 11.45 -16.82
CA ASP A 434 -12.91 10.35 -16.66
C ASP A 434 -13.17 10.03 -15.18
N VAL A 435 -12.13 10.07 -14.34
CA VAL A 435 -12.26 9.83 -12.89
C VAL A 435 -13.14 10.90 -12.25
N GLN A 436 -12.92 12.18 -12.59
CA GLN A 436 -13.78 13.27 -12.09
C GLN A 436 -15.23 13.13 -12.56
N ALA A 437 -15.44 12.72 -13.82
CA ALA A 437 -16.78 12.45 -14.35
C ALA A 437 -17.46 11.28 -13.63
N GLY A 438 -16.73 10.19 -13.38
CA GLY A 438 -17.21 9.03 -12.61
C GLY A 438 -17.59 9.39 -11.17
N LEU A 439 -16.72 10.13 -10.46
CA LEU A 439 -17.02 10.62 -9.11
C LEU A 439 -18.27 11.49 -9.09
N THR A 440 -18.38 12.45 -10.02
CA THR A 440 -19.57 13.32 -10.13
C THR A 440 -20.83 12.50 -10.40
N LYS A 441 -20.76 11.51 -11.30
CA LYS A 441 -21.87 10.63 -11.67
C LYS A 441 -22.37 9.78 -10.50
N LEU A 442 -21.48 9.41 -9.58
CA LEU A 442 -21.82 8.66 -8.37
C LEU A 442 -22.16 9.57 -7.16
N GLY A 443 -22.16 10.89 -7.33
CA GLY A 443 -22.50 11.83 -6.26
C GLY A 443 -21.38 12.10 -5.25
N PHE A 444 -20.13 11.71 -5.56
CA PHE A 444 -18.98 12.06 -4.74
C PHE A 444 -18.62 13.54 -4.85
N ASN A 445 -18.07 14.08 -3.78
CA ASN A 445 -17.54 15.44 -3.71
C ASN A 445 -16.21 15.45 -2.95
N THR A 446 -15.32 16.36 -3.32
CA THR A 446 -14.05 16.61 -2.63
C THR A 446 -14.05 18.04 -2.07
N ASN A 447 -14.25 18.22 -0.77
CA ASN A 447 -14.08 19.51 -0.11
C ASN A 447 -12.95 19.43 0.94
N LYS A 448 -11.76 19.95 0.58
CA LYS A 448 -10.59 19.90 1.46
C LYS A 448 -10.65 20.89 2.64
N GLN A 449 -11.59 21.84 2.65
CA GLN A 449 -11.72 22.81 3.75
C GLN A 449 -12.17 22.15 5.07
N ASP A 450 -12.93 21.04 5.00
CA ASP A 450 -13.53 20.40 6.17
C ASP A 450 -12.54 19.51 6.97
N VAL A 451 -11.35 19.19 6.42
CA VAL A 451 -10.42 18.20 7.00
C VAL A 451 -9.39 18.81 7.96
N ARG A 452 -9.07 20.11 7.83
CA ARG A 452 -8.06 20.78 8.68
C ARG A 452 -8.60 21.29 10.03
N GLN A 453 -9.87 21.04 10.34
CA GLN A 453 -10.56 21.64 11.49
C GLN A 453 -10.89 20.68 12.64
N LYS A 454 -10.47 19.41 12.62
CA LYS A 454 -10.73 18.48 13.74
C LYS A 454 -9.54 17.63 14.12
#